data_AF-A0A945L2W4-F1
#
_entry.id   AF-A0A945L2W4-F1
#
_cell.length_a   1.000
_cell.length_b   1.000
_cell.length_c   1.000
_cell.angle_alpha   90.00
_cell.angle_beta   90.00
_cell.angle_gamma   90.00
#
_symmetry.space_group_name_H-M   'P 1'
#
loop_
_entity.id
_entity.type
_entity.pdbx_description
1 polymer ?
#
loop_
_entity_poly.entity_id
_entity_poly.type
_entity_poly.pdbx_seq_one_letter_code
_entity_poly.pdbx_strand_id
1 'polypeptide(L)'
;MLFVVRCLASLCIFSFVAELTFTEDEERQPYPESEDIERFVLDWPTYKRFAQGSDNFQFTLTEDGHLYGAWGDGGGFGGTNGRGRVGSGIARIEGDVEDFRCSDYMGSLYNDLFNTVEGRFVRTGEN
;
A
#
# COMPACT_ATOMS: atom_id res chain seq x y z
N MET A 1 10.60 12.47 81.78
CA MET A 1 10.00 13.83 81.75
C MET A 1 8.69 13.74 80.97
N LEU A 2 7.67 14.39 81.50
CA LEU A 2 6.22 14.28 81.27
C LEU A 2 5.76 14.72 79.85
N PHE A 3 4.77 14.00 79.29
CA PHE A 3 3.66 14.38 78.36
C PHE A 3 3.95 15.33 77.16
N VAL A 4 3.38 15.14 75.96
CA VAL A 4 2.03 15.61 75.60
C VAL A 4 1.55 14.96 74.30
N VAL A 5 0.33 14.40 74.37
CA VAL A 5 -0.57 14.02 73.28
C VAL A 5 -1.01 15.27 72.51
N ARG A 6 -1.05 15.23 71.17
CA ARG A 6 -2.06 15.98 70.40
C ARG A 6 -2.66 15.14 69.28
N CYS A 7 -3.94 14.84 69.50
CA CYS A 7 -4.92 14.35 68.54
C CYS A 7 -5.19 15.36 67.41
N LEU A 8 -5.38 14.79 66.20
CA LEU A 8 -6.39 15.08 65.18
C LEU A 8 -6.55 16.50 64.62
N ALA A 9 -6.28 16.65 63.31
CA ALA A 9 -7.24 17.15 62.32
C ALA A 9 -6.67 17.08 60.89
N SER A 10 -7.53 16.81 59.90
CA SER A 10 -7.37 17.10 58.46
C SER A 10 -6.34 16.27 57.69
N LEU A 11 -6.59 15.72 56.51
CA LEU A 11 -7.69 15.83 55.57
C LEU A 11 -7.52 14.65 54.59
N CYS A 12 -8.63 14.16 54.06
CA CYS A 12 -8.75 13.14 53.01
C CYS A 12 -7.59 13.12 52.00
N ILE A 13 -6.95 11.97 51.79
CA ILE A 13 -6.85 11.34 50.47
C ILE A 13 -6.89 9.83 50.72
N PHE A 14 -8.10 9.26 50.62
CA PHE A 14 -8.24 7.88 50.20
C PHE A 14 -7.57 7.79 48.83
N SER A 15 -6.35 7.24 48.75
CA SER A 15 -5.73 6.91 47.46
C SER A 15 -6.49 5.72 46.89
N PHE A 16 -7.64 6.02 46.27
CA PHE A 16 -8.34 5.16 45.35
C PHE A 16 -7.41 4.97 44.15
N VAL A 17 -6.58 3.94 44.19
CA VAL A 17 -5.92 3.43 42.99
C VAL A 17 -7.04 2.81 42.17
N ALA A 18 -7.62 3.59 41.26
CA ALA A 18 -8.46 3.06 40.22
C ALA A 18 -7.58 2.15 39.37
N GLU A 19 -7.71 0.84 39.58
CA GLU A 19 -7.18 -0.16 38.67
C GLU A 19 -7.85 0.09 37.31
N LEU A 20 -7.14 0.80 36.44
CA LEU A 20 -7.58 1.06 35.08
C LEU A 20 -7.42 -0.27 34.33
N THR A 21 -8.40 -1.16 34.46
CA THR A 21 -8.47 -2.35 33.60
C THR A 21 -8.79 -1.84 32.21
N PHE A 22 -7.77 -1.78 31.36
CA PHE A 22 -7.94 -1.56 29.93
C PHE A 22 -8.70 -2.78 29.41
N THR A 23 -9.98 -2.59 29.09
CA THR A 23 -10.71 -3.57 28.30
C THR A 23 -10.06 -3.52 26.91
N GLU A 24 -9.29 -4.54 26.55
CA GLU A 24 -8.93 -4.74 25.16
C GLU A 24 -10.24 -4.96 24.41
N ASP A 25 -10.68 -3.92 23.67
CA ASP A 25 -11.70 -4.07 22.67
C ASP A 25 -11.12 -5.06 21.67
N GLU A 26 -11.70 -6.26 21.55
CA GLU A 26 -11.29 -7.22 20.52
C GLU A 26 -11.28 -6.44 19.21
N GLU A 27 -10.09 -6.24 18.62
CA GLU A 27 -9.91 -5.53 17.37
C GLU A 27 -10.53 -6.40 16.26
N ARG A 28 -11.87 -6.40 16.20
CA ARG A 28 -12.63 -7.12 15.19
C ARG A 28 -12.34 -6.41 13.89
N GLN A 29 -11.67 -7.13 12.99
CA GLN A 29 -11.52 -6.72 11.59
C GLN A 29 -12.88 -6.20 11.10
N PRO A 30 -12.93 -5.06 10.38
CA PRO A 30 -14.20 -4.46 9.95
C PRO A 30 -15.03 -5.39 9.04
N TYR A 31 -14.42 -6.47 8.56
CA TYR A 31 -15.02 -7.50 7.72
C TYR A 31 -14.56 -8.89 8.18
N PRO A 32 -15.38 -9.94 8.01
CA PRO A 32 -14.96 -11.31 8.25
C PRO A 32 -13.84 -11.73 7.30
N GLU A 33 -13.10 -12.77 7.67
CA GLU A 33 -12.10 -13.38 6.79
C GLU A 33 -12.75 -13.92 5.51
N SER A 34 -11.98 -13.91 4.41
CA SER A 34 -12.46 -14.44 3.14
C SER A 34 -12.52 -15.97 3.20
N GLU A 35 -13.64 -16.55 2.74
CA GLU A 35 -13.76 -18.00 2.58
C GLU A 35 -12.94 -18.53 1.38
N ASP A 36 -12.64 -17.67 0.40
CA ASP A 36 -11.95 -18.04 -0.85
C ASP A 36 -10.45 -17.70 -0.84
N ILE A 37 -10.04 -16.67 -0.10
CA ILE A 37 -8.66 -16.15 -0.08
C ILE A 37 -8.09 -16.27 1.33
N GLU A 38 -7.37 -17.37 1.59
CA GLU A 38 -6.70 -17.60 2.87
C GLU A 38 -5.47 -16.71 3.06
N ARG A 39 -4.68 -16.51 2.00
CA ARG A 39 -3.39 -15.81 2.08
C ARG A 39 -2.97 -15.19 0.75
N PHE A 40 -2.34 -14.02 0.84
CA PHE A 40 -1.58 -13.40 -0.23
C PHE A 40 -0.08 -13.45 0.10
N VAL A 41 0.74 -14.00 -0.80
CA VAL A 41 2.20 -14.07 -0.64
C VAL A 41 2.87 -13.39 -1.82
N LEU A 42 3.79 -12.48 -1.53
CA LEU A 42 4.64 -11.83 -2.53
C LEU A 42 5.96 -12.59 -2.67
N ASP A 43 6.27 -13.08 -3.88
CA ASP A 43 7.58 -13.63 -4.22
C ASP A 43 8.57 -12.47 -4.46
N TRP A 44 9.07 -11.88 -3.37
CA TRP A 44 9.91 -10.69 -3.39
C TRP A 44 11.12 -10.73 -4.34
N PRO A 45 11.85 -11.85 -4.51
CA PRO A 45 12.88 -12.00 -5.54
C PRO A 45 12.44 -11.64 -6.96
N THR A 46 11.16 -11.82 -7.27
CA THR A 46 10.60 -11.53 -8.60
C THR A 46 10.08 -10.09 -8.73
N TYR A 47 10.08 -9.30 -7.64
CA TYR A 47 9.54 -7.95 -7.62
C TYR A 47 10.21 -7.05 -8.68
N LYS A 48 9.36 -6.37 -9.47
CA LYS A 48 9.77 -5.35 -10.43
C LYS A 48 9.07 -4.04 -10.10
N ARG A 49 9.79 -2.93 -10.28
CA ARG A 49 9.27 -1.59 -10.05
C ARG A 49 9.39 -0.74 -11.31
N PHE A 50 8.24 -0.25 -11.78
CA PHE A 50 8.12 0.69 -12.88
C PHE A 50 7.33 1.92 -12.41
N ALA A 51 7.06 2.86 -13.33
CA ALA A 51 6.23 4.03 -13.08
C ALA A 51 6.70 4.92 -11.91
N GLN A 52 8.01 5.17 -11.82
CA GLN A 52 8.57 5.81 -10.63
C GLN A 52 8.08 7.25 -10.48
N GLY A 53 7.28 7.47 -9.44
CA GLY A 53 6.78 8.80 -9.08
C GLY A 53 5.37 9.09 -9.60
N SER A 54 4.87 8.29 -10.55
CA SER A 54 3.45 8.24 -10.87
C SER A 54 2.65 7.66 -9.72
N ASP A 55 1.43 8.14 -9.54
CA ASP A 55 0.48 7.64 -8.55
C ASP A 55 -0.83 7.17 -9.18
N ASN A 56 -1.70 6.61 -8.32
CA ASN A 56 -3.08 6.22 -8.63
C ASN A 56 -3.24 5.40 -9.92
N PHE A 57 -3.01 4.09 -9.86
CA PHE A 57 -3.16 3.19 -11.00
C PHE A 57 -4.46 2.38 -10.91
N GLN A 58 -5.61 2.98 -11.25
CA GLN A 58 -6.85 2.21 -11.35
C GLN A 58 -6.92 1.54 -12.72
N PHE A 59 -7.02 0.21 -12.75
CA PHE A 59 -7.12 -0.59 -13.96
C PHE A 59 -8.48 -1.29 -14.08
N THR A 60 -8.93 -1.50 -15.32
CA THR A 60 -10.03 -2.39 -15.67
C THR A 60 -9.59 -3.39 -16.73
N LEU A 61 -10.09 -4.63 -16.63
CA LEU A 61 -9.96 -5.61 -17.69
C LEU A 61 -10.96 -5.29 -18.80
N THR A 62 -10.52 -5.41 -20.05
CA THR A 62 -11.33 -5.21 -21.25
C THR A 62 -11.52 -6.52 -22.02
N GLU A 63 -12.44 -6.53 -22.97
CA GLU A 63 -12.80 -7.72 -23.77
C GLU A 63 -11.62 -8.29 -24.58
N ASP A 64 -10.66 -7.45 -24.96
CA ASP A 64 -9.42 -7.84 -25.64
C ASP A 64 -8.40 -8.53 -24.71
N GLY A 65 -8.73 -8.74 -23.43
CA GLY A 65 -7.88 -9.40 -22.45
C GLY A 65 -6.76 -8.52 -21.91
N HIS A 66 -6.85 -7.19 -22.09
CA HIS A 66 -5.85 -6.24 -21.58
C HIS A 66 -6.37 -5.45 -20.39
N LEU A 67 -5.44 -4.95 -19.58
CA LEU A 67 -5.77 -4.02 -18.51
C LEU A 67 -5.55 -2.61 -19.02
N TYR A 68 -6.57 -1.76 -18.97
CA TYR A 68 -6.45 -0.33 -19.23
C TYR A 68 -6.68 0.46 -17.96
N GLY A 69 -5.89 1.50 -17.74
CA GLY A 69 -5.98 2.27 -16.51
C GLY A 69 -5.57 3.71 -16.69
N ALA A 70 -5.98 4.55 -15.74
CA ALA A 70 -5.46 5.89 -15.61
C ALA A 70 -4.33 5.90 -14.58
N TRP A 71 -3.39 6.83 -14.75
CA TRP A 71 -2.40 7.16 -13.74
C TRP A 71 -2.32 8.67 -13.52
N GLY A 72 -1.97 9.06 -12.31
CA GLY A 72 -1.77 10.44 -11.90
C GLY A 72 -0.31 10.82 -11.82
N ASP A 73 -0.07 12.13 -11.88
CA ASP A 73 1.11 12.86 -11.44
C ASP A 73 2.43 12.08 -11.56
N GLY A 74 3.08 12.12 -12.72
CA GLY A 74 4.31 11.38 -12.94
C GLY A 74 4.60 11.13 -14.40
N GLY A 75 5.53 10.22 -14.68
CA GLY A 75 6.02 9.95 -16.04
C GLY A 75 5.44 8.71 -16.72
N GLY A 76 4.51 7.99 -16.08
CA GLY A 76 4.02 6.71 -16.57
C GLY A 76 5.07 5.60 -16.43
N PHE A 77 4.79 4.42 -16.99
CA PHE A 77 5.57 3.20 -16.79
C PHE A 77 7.06 3.33 -17.06
N GLY A 78 7.44 3.94 -18.18
CA GLY A 78 8.84 4.11 -18.50
C GLY A 78 9.39 5.49 -18.14
N GLY A 79 8.61 6.41 -17.57
CA GLY A 79 9.06 7.73 -17.13
C GLY A 79 9.50 7.81 -15.66
N THR A 80 9.72 9.04 -15.18
CA THR A 80 9.96 9.34 -13.76
C THR A 80 9.34 10.68 -13.36
N ASN A 81 9.41 11.04 -12.07
CA ASN A 81 9.08 12.41 -11.62
C ASN A 81 9.90 13.53 -12.27
N GLY A 82 11.07 13.23 -12.85
CA GLY A 82 11.88 14.21 -13.58
C GLY A 82 11.82 14.05 -15.10
N ARG A 83 11.23 12.96 -15.62
CA ARG A 83 11.25 12.61 -17.04
C ARG A 83 9.85 12.24 -17.52
N GLY A 84 9.31 13.08 -18.40
CA GLY A 84 7.98 12.93 -18.97
C GLY A 84 6.84 13.12 -17.99
N ARG A 85 7.09 13.89 -16.92
CA ARG A 85 6.08 14.20 -15.92
C ARG A 85 4.91 14.98 -16.52
N VAL A 86 3.70 14.50 -16.28
CA VAL A 86 2.44 15.21 -16.52
C VAL A 86 1.51 15.04 -15.31
N GLY A 87 0.34 15.67 -15.35
CA GLY A 87 -0.68 15.52 -14.31
C GLY A 87 -1.47 14.20 -14.37
N SER A 88 -1.66 13.63 -15.55
CA SER A 88 -2.31 12.32 -15.71
C SER A 88 -2.01 11.68 -17.07
N GLY A 89 -2.19 10.36 -17.13
CA GLY A 89 -2.04 9.58 -18.36
C GLY A 89 -2.93 8.34 -18.39
N ILE A 90 -2.87 7.65 -19.52
CA ILE A 90 -3.59 6.39 -19.77
C ILE A 90 -2.55 5.30 -20.04
N ALA A 91 -2.72 4.17 -19.36
CA ALA A 91 -1.85 3.01 -19.38
C ALA A 91 -2.58 1.79 -19.93
N ARG A 92 -1.83 0.87 -20.55
CA ARG A 92 -2.26 -0.47 -20.90
C ARG A 92 -1.23 -1.49 -20.41
N ILE A 93 -1.69 -2.60 -19.85
CA ILE A 93 -0.90 -3.79 -19.57
C ILE A 93 -1.44 -4.94 -20.41
N GLU A 94 -0.55 -5.66 -21.08
CA GLU A 94 -0.84 -6.84 -21.90
C GLU A 94 0.18 -7.95 -21.63
N GLY A 95 -0.13 -9.16 -22.09
CA GLY A 95 0.66 -10.36 -21.81
C GLY A 95 0.12 -11.16 -20.61
N ASP A 96 0.86 -12.20 -20.24
CA ASP A 96 0.56 -13.04 -19.09
C ASP A 96 1.46 -12.67 -17.90
N VAL A 97 1.41 -13.48 -16.83
CA VAL A 97 2.24 -13.22 -15.65
C VAL A 97 3.71 -13.48 -15.96
N GLU A 98 4.03 -14.47 -16.79
CA GLU A 98 5.41 -14.75 -17.13
C GLU A 98 5.99 -13.64 -17.99
N ASP A 99 5.33 -13.21 -19.06
CA ASP A 99 5.81 -12.24 -20.04
C ASP A 99 4.77 -11.12 -20.24
N PHE A 100 5.01 -9.98 -19.60
CA PHE A 100 4.13 -8.82 -19.65
C PHE A 100 4.77 -7.61 -20.33
N ARG A 101 3.91 -6.75 -20.87
CA ARG A 101 4.24 -5.46 -21.45
C ARG A 101 3.32 -4.39 -20.91
N CYS A 102 3.90 -3.34 -20.35
CA CYS A 102 3.17 -2.18 -19.86
C CYS A 102 3.49 -0.98 -20.74
N SER A 103 2.47 -0.25 -21.18
CA SER A 103 2.61 0.89 -22.08
C SER A 103 1.78 2.10 -21.67
N ASP A 104 2.29 3.30 -21.93
CA ASP A 104 1.59 4.57 -21.76
C ASP A 104 1.03 5.03 -23.11
N TYR A 105 -0.29 5.05 -23.24
CA TYR A 105 -1.01 5.52 -24.42
C TYR A 105 -1.12 7.04 -24.48
N MET A 106 -1.25 7.68 -23.32
CA MET A 106 -1.36 9.14 -23.18
C MET A 106 -0.68 9.60 -21.91
N GLY A 107 -0.29 10.87 -21.86
CA GLY A 107 0.32 11.49 -20.67
C GLY A 107 1.83 11.28 -20.55
N SER A 108 2.44 10.30 -21.20
CA SER A 108 3.90 10.22 -21.29
C SER A 108 4.44 11.09 -22.44
N LEU A 109 5.76 11.35 -22.49
CA LEU A 109 6.37 12.07 -23.61
C LEU A 109 6.00 11.38 -24.93
N TYR A 110 5.37 12.13 -25.83
CA TYR A 110 4.74 11.69 -27.08
C TYR A 110 5.72 11.09 -28.13
N ASN A 111 6.96 10.76 -27.76
CA ASN A 111 8.00 10.17 -28.62
C ASN A 111 8.83 9.10 -27.86
N ASP A 112 8.25 7.90 -27.78
CA ASP A 112 8.78 6.59 -28.21
C ASP A 112 9.96 5.86 -27.56
N LEU A 113 10.76 6.43 -26.64
CA LEU A 113 11.84 5.62 -26.04
C LEU A 113 11.51 5.00 -24.69
N PHE A 114 10.44 5.46 -24.05
CA PHE A 114 10.14 5.09 -22.66
C PHE A 114 8.65 5.01 -22.37
N ASN A 115 7.82 4.84 -23.39
CA ASN A 115 6.39 4.62 -23.19
C ASN A 115 6.10 3.17 -22.85
N THR A 116 7.04 2.25 -23.06
CA THR A 116 6.85 0.82 -22.90
C THR A 116 7.92 0.25 -21.99
N VAL A 117 7.50 -0.62 -21.06
CA VAL A 117 8.39 -1.50 -20.30
C VAL A 117 7.93 -2.93 -20.50
N GLU A 118 8.88 -3.82 -20.69
CA GLU A 118 8.63 -5.25 -20.81
C GLU A 118 9.30 -5.96 -19.64
N GLY A 119 8.68 -7.03 -19.16
CA GLY A 119 9.17 -7.74 -18.01
C GLY A 119 8.79 -9.21 -18.06
N ARG A 120 9.74 -10.03 -17.63
CA ARG A 120 9.49 -11.44 -17.35
C ARG A 120 9.52 -11.79 -15.87
N PHE A 121 8.48 -12.38 -15.29
CA PHE A 121 8.56 -13.01 -13.97
C PHE A 121 9.01 -14.47 -14.14
N VAL A 122 10.06 -14.87 -13.39
CA VAL A 122 10.52 -16.26 -13.33
C VAL A 122 10.31 -16.74 -11.91
N ARG A 123 9.52 -17.79 -11.71
CA ARG A 123 9.25 -18.31 -10.37
C ARG A 123 10.51 -18.83 -9.73
N THR A 124 10.65 -18.61 -8.43
CA THR A 124 11.75 -19.16 -7.65
C THR A 124 11.70 -20.71 -7.70
N GLY A 125 12.61 -21.33 -8.45
CA GLY A 125 12.76 -22.80 -8.55
C GLY A 125 12.58 -23.42 -9.94
N GLU A 126 12.19 -22.64 -10.96
CA GLU A 126 12.10 -23.09 -12.35
C GLU A 126 13.37 -22.64 -13.11
N ASN A 127 14.29 -23.58 -13.38
CA ASN A 127 15.41 -23.43 -14.32
C ASN A 127 15.09 -24.16 -15.63
#